data_AF-Q7DAY1-F1
#
_entry.id   AF-Q7DAY1-F1
#
_cell.length_a   1.000
_cell.length_b   1.000
_cell.length_c   1.000
_cell.angle_alpha   90.00
_cell.angle_beta   90.00
_cell.angle_gamma   90.00
#
_symmetry.space_group_name_H-M   'P 1'
#
loop_
_entity.id
_entity.type
_entity.pdbx_description
1 polymer ?
#
loop_
_entity_poly.entity_id
_entity_poly.type
_entity_poly.pdbx_seq_one_letter_code
_entity_poly.pdbx_strand_id
1 'polypeptide(L)'
;MKPIKTLSISFITTLILAGCHSMPTSGPAQNHIIGLKKPQNESLPSVDVIEMNDKVAHTLFKQKQSQSFTQFKQQNSNYADIINVGDTLDVLIWEAAPAILFGSVLSQTGSGGANLTTLPEQIVARNGKITIPFLGPILVKGKTPEQIQRDIAHALSSLANKPQVIVRLNKNNSKNVTILRQGNSVRMPLTSQGERVLDAIAAVGGATENLQDISVQLTRGKEVKMLSLEKLATHPEENILLRSNDVVTLLNKPLSFTGLGALGTNKQVKFSANGLTLAEGIGEMGGLLDNRADPKGVFVFRYIPFNKLSLAEQTKWKARGYDNDMEIPTVYSVNLLNPNALFWLQRFPIQDKDLVYVSNAPMAEFQKFLKLVFSITSPVTGTLHNINVIKNL
;
A
#
# COMPACT_ATOMS: atom_id res chain seq x y z
N MET A 1 -65.88 48.99 -10.40
CA MET A 1 -64.45 48.98 -10.01
C MET A 1 -64.28 48.05 -8.81
N LYS A 2 -63.79 46.82 -9.02
CA LYS A 2 -63.55 45.77 -8.01
C LYS A 2 -62.32 44.94 -8.43
N PRO A 3 -61.65 44.25 -7.49
CA PRO A 3 -60.19 44.19 -7.40
C PRO A 3 -59.60 42.98 -8.13
N ILE A 4 -59.13 43.16 -9.37
CA ILE A 4 -58.43 42.11 -10.13
C ILE A 4 -56.90 42.26 -10.04
N LYS A 5 -56.39 43.44 -9.65
CA LYS A 5 -54.94 43.71 -9.62
C LYS A 5 -54.20 43.12 -8.41
N THR A 6 -54.87 42.88 -7.28
CA THR A 6 -54.25 42.30 -6.08
C THR A 6 -54.05 40.79 -6.17
N LEU A 7 -54.87 40.08 -6.96
CA LEU A 7 -54.76 38.62 -7.11
C LEU A 7 -53.58 38.20 -7.99
N SER A 8 -53.27 38.96 -9.05
CA SER A 8 -52.13 38.66 -9.94
C SER A 8 -50.77 38.93 -9.30
N ILE A 9 -50.66 39.92 -8.41
CA ILE A 9 -49.43 40.19 -7.66
C ILE A 9 -49.16 39.08 -6.65
N SER A 10 -50.21 38.57 -5.98
CA SER A 10 -50.06 37.45 -5.05
C SER A 10 -49.60 36.17 -5.74
N PHE A 11 -50.10 35.88 -6.95
CA PHE A 11 -49.76 34.66 -7.68
C PHE A 11 -48.30 34.64 -8.18
N ILE A 12 -47.79 35.79 -8.64
CA ILE A 12 -46.39 35.95 -9.06
C ILE A 12 -45.44 35.86 -7.86
N THR A 13 -45.85 36.36 -6.68
CA THR A 13 -45.04 36.28 -5.46
C THR A 13 -44.89 34.83 -4.97
N THR A 14 -45.95 34.01 -5.07
CA THR A 14 -45.88 32.57 -4.75
C THR A 14 -45.04 31.75 -5.74
N LEU A 15 -44.98 32.13 -7.02
CA LEU A 15 -44.14 31.44 -8.01
C LEU A 15 -42.64 31.69 -7.78
N ILE A 16 -42.27 32.88 -7.31
CA ILE A 16 -40.86 33.24 -7.01
C ILE A 16 -40.36 32.50 -5.75
N LEU A 17 -41.22 32.23 -4.76
CA LEU A 17 -40.82 31.48 -3.56
C LEU A 17 -40.67 29.97 -3.80
N ALA A 18 -41.41 29.38 -4.76
CA ALA A 18 -41.30 27.96 -5.07
C ALA A 18 -40.04 27.60 -5.90
N GLY A 19 -39.38 28.58 -6.53
CA GLY A 19 -38.21 28.36 -7.40
C GLY A 19 -36.87 28.19 -6.68
N CYS A 20 -36.78 28.49 -5.38
CA CYS A 20 -35.52 28.41 -4.64
C CYS A 20 -35.15 27.00 -4.14
N HIS A 21 -36.01 26.00 -4.35
CA HIS A 21 -35.78 24.64 -3.83
C HIS A 21 -34.91 23.75 -4.75
N SER A 22 -34.57 24.20 -5.96
CA SER A 22 -33.86 23.39 -6.96
C SER A 22 -32.67 24.14 -7.57
N MET A 23 -31.78 24.69 -6.73
CA MET A 23 -30.52 25.22 -7.25
C MET A 23 -29.57 24.08 -7.62
N PRO A 24 -28.92 24.13 -8.79
CA PRO A 24 -27.92 23.15 -9.16
C PRO A 24 -26.71 23.30 -8.23
N THR A 25 -26.56 22.36 -7.30
CA THR A 25 -25.40 22.25 -6.43
C THR A 25 -24.51 21.09 -6.89
N SER A 26 -23.19 21.24 -6.72
CA SER A 26 -22.22 20.22 -7.13
C SER A 26 -22.05 19.09 -6.11
N GLY A 27 -22.80 19.11 -5.01
CA GLY A 27 -22.78 18.09 -3.98
C GLY A 27 -23.54 18.50 -2.71
N PRO A 28 -23.61 17.62 -1.70
CA PRO A 28 -24.40 17.84 -0.50
C PRO A 28 -23.86 19.00 0.36
N ALA A 29 -24.77 19.80 0.90
CA ALA A 29 -24.43 20.85 1.87
C ALA A 29 -24.11 20.25 3.26
N GLN A 30 -23.40 21.03 4.09
CA GLN A 30 -22.93 20.62 5.42
C GLN A 30 -24.05 20.01 6.29
N ASN A 31 -25.22 20.66 6.34
CA ASN A 31 -26.37 20.24 7.14
C ASN A 31 -26.93 18.86 6.74
N HIS A 32 -26.90 18.52 5.46
CA HIS A 32 -27.36 17.23 4.96
C HIS A 32 -26.42 16.10 5.40
N ILE A 33 -25.10 16.34 5.36
CA ILE A 33 -24.09 15.34 5.78
C ILE A 33 -24.16 15.13 7.30
N ILE A 34 -24.24 16.20 8.10
CA ILE A 34 -24.38 16.09 9.56
C ILE A 34 -25.72 15.43 9.94
N GLY A 35 -26.76 15.65 9.13
CA GLY A 35 -28.07 15.04 9.28
C GLY A 35 -28.07 13.51 9.25
N LEU A 36 -27.04 12.87 8.67
CA LEU A 36 -26.86 11.42 8.63
C LEU A 36 -26.74 10.78 10.04
N LYS A 37 -26.44 11.57 11.08
CA LYS A 37 -26.45 11.10 12.48
C LYS A 37 -27.82 10.58 12.93
N LYS A 38 -28.91 11.08 12.34
CA LYS A 38 -30.27 10.69 12.72
C LYS A 38 -30.64 9.41 11.97
N PRO A 39 -31.18 8.37 12.65
CA PRO A 39 -31.69 7.20 11.96
C PRO A 39 -32.83 7.65 11.04
N GLN A 40 -32.55 7.75 9.74
CA GLN A 40 -33.58 7.80 8.72
C GLN A 40 -34.05 6.36 8.45
N ASN A 41 -35.31 6.23 8.03
CA ASN A 41 -36.02 4.98 7.73
C ASN A 41 -35.11 3.85 7.24
N GLU A 42 -35.45 2.62 7.67
CA GLU A 42 -34.74 1.32 7.66
C GLU A 42 -33.93 0.88 6.42
N SER A 43 -33.81 1.68 5.36
CA SER A 43 -33.19 1.29 4.08
C SER A 43 -31.88 2.00 3.72
N LEU A 44 -31.36 2.92 4.55
CA LEU A 44 -30.03 3.53 4.32
C LEU A 44 -28.98 2.91 5.24
N PRO A 45 -27.75 2.64 4.74
CA PRO A 45 -26.66 2.20 5.59
C PRO A 45 -26.44 3.25 6.68
N SER A 46 -26.43 2.81 7.94
CA SER A 46 -26.18 3.69 9.08
C SER A 46 -24.77 4.28 8.94
N VAL A 47 -24.66 5.58 8.73
CA VAL A 47 -23.37 6.28 8.63
C VAL A 47 -22.94 6.76 10.01
N ASP A 48 -21.70 6.47 10.41
CA ASP A 48 -21.14 7.04 11.64
C ASP A 48 -20.57 8.43 11.35
N VAL A 49 -21.17 9.48 11.86
CA VAL A 49 -20.61 10.83 11.73
C VAL A 49 -19.86 11.19 13.01
N ILE A 50 -18.54 11.34 12.90
CA ILE A 50 -17.64 11.63 14.01
C ILE A 50 -17.15 13.06 13.85
N GLU A 51 -17.43 13.90 14.85
CA GLU A 51 -16.84 15.24 14.91
C GLU A 51 -15.39 15.15 15.35
N MET A 52 -14.50 15.78 14.60
CA MET A 52 -13.08 15.79 14.91
C MET A 52 -12.80 16.62 16.15
N ASN A 53 -11.97 16.07 17.03
CA ASN A 53 -11.47 16.70 18.24
C ASN A 53 -10.08 16.13 18.59
N ASP A 54 -9.46 16.64 19.65
CA ASP A 54 -8.12 16.21 20.08
C ASP A 54 -8.01 14.70 20.31
N LYS A 55 -9.02 14.09 20.94
CA LYS A 55 -9.03 12.67 21.25
C LYS A 55 -9.05 11.82 19.96
N VAL A 56 -9.91 12.18 19.01
CA VAL A 56 -10.04 11.48 17.72
C VAL A 56 -8.74 11.63 16.92
N ALA A 57 -8.26 12.86 16.74
CA ALA A 57 -7.05 13.12 15.97
C ALA A 57 -5.82 12.40 16.55
N HIS A 58 -5.65 12.44 17.87
CA HIS A 58 -4.56 11.75 18.55
C HIS A 58 -4.67 10.22 18.46
N THR A 59 -5.88 9.66 18.58
CA THR A 59 -6.10 8.20 18.47
C THR A 59 -5.74 7.71 17.06
N LEU A 60 -6.22 8.40 16.03
CA LEU A 60 -5.94 8.06 14.63
C LEU A 60 -4.45 8.20 14.31
N PHE A 61 -3.79 9.25 14.82
CA PHE A 61 -2.35 9.45 14.64
C PHE A 61 -1.53 8.28 15.19
N LYS A 62 -1.86 7.81 16.40
CA LYS A 62 -1.21 6.64 17.00
C LYS A 62 -1.48 5.35 16.24
N GLN A 63 -2.70 5.16 15.72
CA GLN A 63 -3.05 3.97 14.94
C GLN A 63 -2.27 3.87 13.64
N LYS A 64 -1.98 4.98 12.93
CA LYS A 64 -1.16 4.97 11.70
C LYS A 64 0.25 4.41 11.96
N GLN A 65 0.84 4.66 13.12
CA GLN A 65 2.18 4.19 13.46
C GLN A 65 2.29 2.66 13.65
N SER A 66 1.17 1.93 13.64
CA SER A 66 1.12 0.48 13.93
C SER A 66 1.65 -0.44 12.82
N GLN A 67 1.86 0.04 11.60
CA GLN A 67 2.45 -0.77 10.54
C GLN A 67 3.96 -0.92 10.79
N SER A 68 4.40 -2.15 11.02
CA SER A 68 5.82 -2.50 11.23
C SER A 68 6.12 -3.91 10.74
N PHE A 69 7.27 -4.08 10.10
CA PHE A 69 7.79 -5.39 9.69
C PHE A 69 8.20 -6.22 10.90
N THR A 70 8.55 -5.60 12.04
CA THR A 70 8.89 -6.33 13.28
C THR A 70 7.77 -7.25 13.78
N GLN A 71 6.51 -6.94 13.48
CA GLN A 71 5.37 -7.74 13.92
C GLN A 71 5.10 -8.96 13.00
N PHE A 72 5.93 -9.22 11.98
CA PHE A 72 5.93 -10.55 11.35
C PHE A 72 6.39 -11.57 12.39
N LYS A 73 5.63 -12.66 12.56
CA LYS A 73 5.93 -13.69 13.57
C LYS A 73 7.40 -14.16 13.45
N GLN A 74 8.20 -13.89 14.48
CA GLN A 74 9.56 -14.42 14.58
C GLN A 74 9.46 -15.95 14.71
N GLN A 75 9.98 -16.65 13.72
CA GLN A 75 10.28 -18.08 13.82
C GLN A 75 11.80 -18.18 13.79
N ASN A 76 12.35 -18.99 14.68
CA ASN A 76 13.77 -19.32 14.70
C ASN A 76 14.12 -20.00 13.38
N SER A 77 14.66 -19.23 12.43
CA SER A 77 15.06 -19.77 11.15
C SER A 77 16.52 -20.21 11.20
N ASN A 78 16.77 -21.38 11.82
CA ASN A 78 18.04 -22.11 11.68
C ASN A 78 18.19 -22.76 10.28
N TYR A 79 17.50 -22.22 9.26
CA TYR A 79 17.27 -22.90 8.00
C TYR A 79 18.24 -22.48 6.88
N ALA A 80 19.10 -21.47 7.03
CA ALA A 80 19.84 -20.94 5.88
C ALA A 80 20.76 -21.99 5.20
N ASP A 81 21.41 -22.88 5.97
CA ASP A 81 22.37 -23.85 5.43
C ASP A 81 21.83 -25.26 5.16
N ILE A 82 20.51 -25.48 5.28
CA ILE A 82 19.95 -26.81 5.03
C ILE A 82 19.70 -27.02 3.51
N ILE A 83 20.24 -28.08 2.94
CA ILE A 83 20.00 -28.44 1.53
C ILE A 83 18.58 -28.95 1.32
N ASN A 84 17.95 -28.56 0.22
CA ASN A 84 16.62 -29.01 -0.16
C ASN A 84 16.52 -29.35 -1.66
N VAL A 85 15.38 -29.90 -2.06
CA VAL A 85 15.10 -30.31 -3.44
C VAL A 85 15.26 -29.12 -4.40
N GLY A 86 15.97 -29.35 -5.50
CA GLY A 86 16.24 -28.36 -6.54
C GLY A 86 17.54 -27.57 -6.36
N ASP A 87 18.15 -27.60 -5.17
CA ASP A 87 19.47 -26.99 -4.96
C ASP A 87 20.54 -27.68 -5.82
N THR A 88 21.59 -26.94 -6.17
CA THR A 88 22.74 -27.46 -6.91
C THR A 88 23.96 -27.50 -6.01
N LEU A 89 24.58 -28.67 -5.90
CA LEU A 89 25.77 -28.90 -5.09
C LEU A 89 26.99 -29.17 -5.97
N ASP A 90 28.12 -28.61 -5.56
CA ASP A 90 29.43 -29.02 -6.06
C ASP A 90 30.03 -30.00 -5.04
N VAL A 91 30.56 -31.10 -5.55
CA VAL A 91 31.21 -32.13 -4.73
C VAL A 91 32.62 -32.35 -5.27
N LEU A 92 33.60 -32.05 -4.41
CA LEU A 92 35.01 -32.25 -4.69
C LEU A 92 35.51 -33.41 -3.84
N ILE A 93 36.22 -34.34 -4.46
CA ILE A 93 36.73 -35.53 -3.79
C ILE A 93 38.25 -35.57 -4.00
N TRP A 94 39.00 -35.62 -2.91
CA TRP A 94 40.42 -35.94 -2.92
C TRP A 94 40.66 -37.36 -2.40
N GLU A 95 41.60 -38.06 -3.02
CA GLU A 95 42.06 -39.37 -2.57
C GLU A 95 43.58 -39.32 -2.29
N ALA A 96 44.00 -39.91 -1.18
CA ALA A 96 45.41 -39.98 -0.82
C ALA A 96 46.13 -41.03 -1.68
N ALA A 97 47.44 -40.84 -1.91
CA ALA A 97 48.24 -41.82 -2.63
C ALA A 97 48.49 -43.10 -1.79
N PRO A 98 48.54 -44.29 -2.42
CA PRO A 98 48.15 -44.55 -3.81
C PRO A 98 46.62 -44.47 -3.96
N ALA A 99 46.15 -43.73 -4.96
CA ALA A 99 44.72 -43.58 -5.25
C ALA A 99 44.21 -44.80 -6.03
N ILE A 100 43.05 -45.32 -5.63
CA ILE A 100 42.46 -46.56 -6.16
C ILE A 100 41.23 -46.24 -7.03
N LEU A 101 40.45 -45.22 -6.65
CA LEU A 101 39.12 -44.97 -7.22
C LEU A 101 39.02 -43.67 -8.02
N PHE A 102 39.69 -42.62 -7.55
CA PHE A 102 39.64 -41.25 -8.10
C PHE A 102 41.01 -40.74 -8.56
N GLY A 103 41.92 -41.66 -8.92
CA GLY A 103 43.23 -41.35 -9.49
C GLY A 103 43.20 -41.30 -11.02
N SER A 104 43.99 -40.41 -11.63
CA SER A 104 44.32 -40.53 -13.06
C SER A 104 45.12 -41.81 -13.28
N VAL A 105 44.97 -42.42 -14.47
CA VAL A 105 45.81 -43.53 -14.93
C VAL A 105 47.28 -43.30 -14.60
N LEU A 106 47.92 -44.30 -14.00
CA LEU A 106 49.32 -44.29 -13.59
C LEU A 106 50.22 -43.81 -14.74
N SER A 107 50.75 -42.60 -14.63
CA SER A 107 51.95 -42.22 -15.40
C SER A 107 53.10 -43.11 -14.93
N GLN A 108 53.87 -43.65 -15.87
CA GLN A 108 54.93 -44.67 -15.67
C GLN A 108 56.05 -44.30 -14.68
N THR A 109 56.00 -43.12 -14.05
CA THR A 109 57.06 -42.56 -13.19
C THR A 109 56.80 -42.67 -11.68
N GLY A 110 55.75 -43.36 -11.22
CA GLY A 110 55.61 -43.77 -9.81
C GLY A 110 55.47 -42.63 -8.78
N SER A 111 55.28 -41.38 -9.20
CA SER A 111 55.02 -40.24 -8.33
C SER A 111 53.54 -40.20 -7.93
N GLY A 112 53.19 -40.80 -6.78
CA GLY A 112 51.82 -40.78 -6.25
C GLY A 112 51.50 -39.48 -5.51
N GLY A 113 50.89 -38.51 -6.21
CA GLY A 113 50.28 -37.33 -5.60
C GLY A 113 48.83 -37.58 -5.18
N ALA A 114 48.30 -36.77 -4.26
CA ALA A 114 46.87 -36.75 -3.98
C ALA A 114 46.11 -36.26 -5.23
N ASN A 115 45.07 -36.99 -5.63
CA ASN A 115 44.30 -36.68 -6.84
C ASN A 115 42.98 -35.99 -6.48
N LEU A 116 42.67 -34.88 -7.17
CA LEU A 116 41.42 -34.14 -7.03
C LEU A 116 40.47 -34.51 -8.18
N THR A 117 39.28 -34.99 -7.84
CA THR A 117 38.18 -35.19 -8.77
C THR A 117 37.05 -34.20 -8.45
N THR A 118 36.71 -33.35 -9.42
CA THR A 118 35.54 -32.45 -9.33
C THR A 118 34.37 -33.10 -10.06
N LEU A 119 33.29 -33.40 -9.33
CA LEU A 119 32.07 -33.88 -9.95
C LEU A 119 31.36 -32.74 -10.69
N PRO A 120 30.66 -33.01 -11.80
CA PRO A 120 29.74 -32.06 -12.41
C PRO A 120 28.69 -31.59 -11.40
N GLU A 121 28.11 -30.41 -11.64
CA GLU A 121 27.02 -29.85 -10.81
C GLU A 121 25.95 -30.91 -10.52
N GLN A 122 25.70 -31.19 -9.22
CA GLN A 122 24.72 -32.17 -8.78
C GLN A 122 23.44 -31.48 -8.32
N ILE A 123 22.35 -31.63 -9.09
CA ILE A 123 21.03 -31.12 -8.71
C ILE A 123 20.35 -32.10 -7.75
N VAL A 124 19.86 -31.60 -6.62
CA VAL A 124 19.11 -32.41 -5.65
C VAL A 124 17.76 -32.82 -6.26
N ALA A 125 17.61 -34.10 -6.55
CA ALA A 125 16.41 -34.65 -7.17
C ALA A 125 15.18 -34.57 -6.24
N ARG A 126 13.98 -34.80 -6.79
CA ARG A 126 12.70 -34.74 -6.03
C ARG A 126 12.64 -35.69 -4.83
N ASN A 127 13.35 -36.82 -4.89
CA ASN A 127 13.50 -37.77 -3.79
C ASN A 127 14.49 -37.30 -2.70
N GLY A 128 15.06 -36.10 -2.84
CA GLY A 128 16.00 -35.50 -1.88
C GLY A 128 17.43 -36.04 -1.96
N LYS A 129 17.79 -36.71 -3.06
CA LYS A 129 19.09 -37.38 -3.22
C LYS A 129 19.94 -36.73 -4.34
N ILE A 130 21.25 -36.89 -4.25
CA ILE A 130 22.22 -36.70 -5.34
C ILE A 130 22.89 -38.03 -5.67
N THR A 131 23.48 -38.17 -6.85
CA THR A 131 24.20 -39.38 -7.25
C THR A 131 25.70 -39.16 -7.16
N ILE A 132 26.39 -39.98 -6.39
CA ILE A 132 27.85 -39.98 -6.32
C ILE A 132 28.37 -41.23 -7.06
N PRO A 133 29.34 -41.11 -7.99
CA PRO A 133 29.95 -42.27 -8.64
C PRO A 133 30.39 -43.31 -7.62
N PHE A 134 30.22 -44.60 -7.98
CA PHE A 134 30.51 -45.77 -7.14
C PHE A 134 29.63 -45.96 -5.89
N LEU A 135 29.05 -44.90 -5.32
CA LEU A 135 28.12 -44.97 -4.17
C LEU A 135 26.65 -44.98 -4.57
N GLY A 136 26.31 -44.46 -5.75
CA GLY A 136 24.92 -44.29 -6.19
C GLY A 136 24.20 -43.15 -5.44
N PRO A 137 22.88 -43.29 -5.19
CA PRO A 137 22.05 -42.18 -4.69
C PRO A 137 22.16 -41.97 -3.17
N ILE A 138 22.60 -40.79 -2.75
CA ILE A 138 22.79 -40.39 -1.34
C ILE A 138 21.76 -39.33 -0.93
N LEU A 139 21.11 -39.53 0.23
CA LEU A 139 20.13 -38.57 0.77
C LEU A 139 20.83 -37.32 1.34
N VAL A 140 20.48 -36.16 0.79
CA VAL A 140 21.05 -34.84 1.17
C VAL A 140 20.00 -33.84 1.66
N LYS A 141 18.73 -34.05 1.32
CA LYS A 141 17.64 -33.19 1.79
C LYS A 141 17.61 -33.15 3.32
N GLY A 142 17.53 -31.94 3.88
CA GLY A 142 17.48 -31.73 5.32
C GLY A 142 18.85 -31.69 6.01
N LYS A 143 19.95 -31.83 5.25
CA LYS A 143 21.31 -31.85 5.79
C LYS A 143 22.07 -30.56 5.45
N THR A 144 23.06 -30.22 6.26
CA THR A 144 24.04 -29.16 5.93
C THR A 144 25.13 -29.70 4.99
N PRO A 145 25.85 -28.84 4.24
CA PRO A 145 26.99 -29.27 3.44
C PRO A 145 28.01 -30.09 4.22
N GLU A 146 28.28 -29.74 5.48
CA GLU A 146 29.23 -30.45 6.35
C GLU A 146 28.72 -31.84 6.74
N GLN A 147 27.41 -32.00 6.96
CA GLN A 147 26.81 -33.31 7.21
C GLN A 147 26.92 -34.20 5.96
N ILE A 148 26.60 -33.66 4.79
CA ILE A 148 26.72 -34.39 3.52
C ILE A 148 28.16 -34.79 3.25
N GLN A 149 29.11 -33.88 3.50
CA GLN A 149 30.54 -34.16 3.39
C GLN A 149 30.96 -35.36 4.25
N ARG A 150 30.54 -35.41 5.53
CA ARG A 150 30.84 -36.54 6.42
C ARG A 150 30.22 -37.83 5.92
N ASP A 151 28.98 -37.79 5.43
CA ASP A 151 28.28 -38.97 4.94
C ASP A 151 28.96 -39.56 3.69
N ILE A 152 29.35 -38.71 2.73
CA ILE A 152 30.04 -39.14 1.51
C ILE A 152 31.44 -39.68 1.85
N ALA A 153 32.21 -38.98 2.70
CA ALA A 153 33.55 -39.42 3.09
C ALA A 153 33.51 -40.78 3.81
N HIS A 154 32.53 -40.97 4.72
CA HIS A 154 32.33 -42.25 5.40
C HIS A 154 31.96 -43.35 4.41
N ALA A 155 31.03 -43.11 3.49
CA ALA A 155 30.61 -44.10 2.49
C ALA A 155 31.74 -44.46 1.50
N LEU A 156 32.62 -43.52 1.16
CA LEU A 156 33.79 -43.77 0.30
C LEU A 156 34.93 -44.49 1.03
N SER A 157 34.97 -44.50 2.36
CA SER A 157 36.11 -45.03 3.13
C SER A 157 36.40 -46.52 2.91
N SER A 158 35.39 -47.31 2.48
CA SER A 158 35.55 -48.72 2.12
C SER A 158 35.99 -48.95 0.67
N LEU A 159 35.96 -47.90 -0.18
CA LEU A 159 36.21 -47.99 -1.62
C LEU A 159 37.44 -47.18 -2.08
N ALA A 160 37.81 -46.13 -1.34
CA ALA A 160 38.90 -45.21 -1.66
C ALA A 160 39.89 -45.08 -0.50
N ASN A 161 41.15 -44.79 -0.82
CA ASN A 161 42.21 -44.63 0.19
C ASN A 161 42.17 -43.22 0.83
N LYS A 162 41.76 -43.16 2.11
CA LYS A 162 41.64 -41.91 2.91
C LYS A 162 40.95 -40.77 2.13
N PRO A 163 39.69 -40.95 1.70
CA PRO A 163 38.99 -39.94 0.92
C PRO A 163 38.74 -38.68 1.76
N GLN A 164 38.95 -37.51 1.16
CA GLN A 164 38.51 -36.22 1.68
C GLN A 164 37.46 -35.67 0.73
N VAL A 165 36.36 -35.16 1.27
CA VAL A 165 35.26 -34.63 0.47
C VAL A 165 35.03 -33.18 0.88
N ILE A 166 34.71 -32.33 -0.08
CA ILE A 166 34.15 -30.99 0.18
C ILE A 166 32.85 -30.88 -0.60
N VAL A 167 31.81 -30.45 0.09
CA VAL A 167 30.49 -30.19 -0.50
C VAL A 167 30.20 -28.71 -0.37
N ARG A 168 29.83 -28.07 -1.47
CA ARG A 168 29.45 -26.65 -1.50
C ARG A 168 28.08 -26.49 -2.13
N LEU A 169 27.27 -25.61 -1.56
CA LEU A 169 26.05 -25.14 -2.21
C LEU A 169 26.45 -24.15 -3.32
N ASN A 170 26.26 -24.55 -4.58
CA ASN A 170 26.57 -23.72 -5.74
C ASN A 170 25.39 -22.81 -6.09
N LYS A 171 24.18 -23.39 -6.21
CA LYS A 171 22.95 -22.63 -6.47
C LYS A 171 21.89 -22.99 -5.45
N ASN A 172 21.48 -22.02 -4.65
CA ASN A 172 20.29 -22.14 -3.82
C ASN A 172 19.07 -21.85 -4.69
N ASN A 173 18.34 -22.89 -5.05
CA ASN A 173 17.12 -22.76 -5.86
C ASN A 173 15.87 -22.96 -5.01
N SER A 174 16.03 -23.59 -3.84
CA SER A 174 14.92 -23.94 -2.94
C SER A 174 14.57 -22.83 -1.95
N LYS A 175 15.48 -21.88 -1.68
CA LYS A 175 15.28 -20.81 -0.71
C LYS A 175 15.61 -19.47 -1.31
N ASN A 176 14.64 -18.94 -2.04
CA ASN A 176 14.79 -17.67 -2.72
C ASN A 176 13.69 -16.70 -2.25
N VAL A 177 14.01 -15.42 -2.32
CA VAL A 177 13.07 -14.30 -2.20
C VAL A 177 12.78 -13.80 -3.60
N THR A 178 11.52 -13.47 -3.87
CA THR A 178 11.16 -12.80 -5.12
C THR A 178 11.12 -11.30 -4.87
N ILE A 179 11.85 -10.54 -5.68
CA ILE A 179 11.84 -9.08 -5.61
C ILE A 179 11.17 -8.55 -6.87
N LEU A 180 10.09 -7.79 -6.68
CA LEU A 180 9.30 -7.17 -7.73
C LEU A 180 9.48 -5.66 -7.69
N ARG A 181 9.89 -5.09 -8.82
CA ARG A 181 9.95 -3.65 -9.03
C ARG A 181 9.45 -3.36 -10.44
N GLN A 182 8.85 -2.20 -10.66
CA GLN A 182 8.43 -1.82 -12.00
C GLN A 182 9.63 -1.83 -12.96
N GLY A 183 9.54 -2.65 -14.01
CA GLY A 183 10.60 -2.80 -15.02
C GLY A 183 11.77 -3.72 -14.65
N ASN A 184 11.85 -4.23 -13.42
CA ASN A 184 12.91 -5.18 -13.02
C ASN A 184 12.38 -6.17 -11.97
N SER A 185 12.61 -7.47 -12.15
CA SER A 185 12.23 -8.48 -11.18
C SER A 185 13.30 -9.55 -11.12
N VAL A 186 13.73 -9.90 -9.90
CA VAL A 186 14.82 -10.85 -9.68
C VAL A 186 14.43 -11.86 -8.60
N ARG A 187 15.02 -13.05 -8.66
CA ARG A 187 15.02 -13.98 -7.54
C ARG A 187 16.36 -13.88 -6.84
N MET A 188 16.35 -13.56 -5.56
CA MET A 188 17.55 -13.51 -4.74
C MET A 188 17.65 -14.80 -3.91
N PRO A 189 18.71 -15.61 -4.08
CA PRO A 189 18.94 -16.75 -3.21
C PRO A 189 19.25 -16.28 -1.79
N LEU A 190 18.75 -17.01 -0.80
CA LEU A 190 19.09 -16.80 0.60
C LEU A 190 20.35 -17.61 0.97
N THR A 191 21.22 -17.03 1.76
CA THR A 191 22.46 -17.67 2.21
C THR A 191 22.58 -17.63 3.74
N SER A 192 23.65 -18.23 4.28
CA SER A 192 23.98 -18.13 5.70
C SER A 192 24.33 -16.72 6.16
N GLN A 193 24.48 -15.74 5.26
CA GLN A 193 24.63 -14.33 5.62
C GLN A 193 23.36 -13.75 6.25
N GLY A 194 22.18 -14.30 5.93
CA GLY A 194 20.91 -13.82 6.47
C GLY A 194 20.47 -12.51 5.84
N GLU A 195 20.11 -12.56 4.55
CA GLU A 195 19.67 -11.41 3.77
C GLU A 195 18.41 -10.78 4.37
N ARG A 196 18.35 -9.45 4.32
CA ARG A 196 17.29 -8.60 4.87
C ARG A 196 16.58 -7.83 3.77
N VAL A 197 15.52 -7.12 4.14
CA VAL A 197 14.69 -6.36 3.20
C VAL A 197 15.50 -5.35 2.37
N LEU A 198 16.46 -4.66 2.98
CA LEU A 198 17.32 -3.71 2.27
C LEU A 198 18.27 -4.41 1.27
N ASP A 199 18.73 -5.63 1.55
CA ASP A 199 19.55 -6.42 0.61
C ASP A 199 18.74 -6.80 -0.64
N ALA A 200 17.48 -7.19 -0.44
CA ALA A 200 16.55 -7.43 -1.55
C ALA A 200 16.32 -6.18 -2.42
N ILE A 201 16.24 -5.01 -1.81
CA ILE A 201 16.10 -3.74 -2.54
C ILE A 201 17.37 -3.42 -3.33
N ALA A 202 18.55 -3.64 -2.73
CA ALA A 202 19.83 -3.47 -3.42
C ALA A 202 19.97 -4.44 -4.60
N ALA A 203 19.47 -5.67 -4.49
CA ALA A 203 19.52 -6.68 -5.55
C ALA A 203 18.76 -6.28 -6.84
N VAL A 204 17.79 -5.36 -6.77
CA VAL A 204 17.09 -4.78 -7.94
C VAL A 204 17.60 -3.39 -8.35
N GLY A 205 18.75 -2.98 -7.81
CA GLY A 205 19.41 -1.71 -8.10
C GLY A 205 18.92 -0.52 -7.27
N GLY A 206 18.23 -0.76 -6.15
CA GLY A 206 17.73 0.30 -5.27
C GLY A 206 16.45 0.98 -5.77
N ALA A 207 16.17 2.17 -5.21
CA ALA A 207 15.04 3.01 -5.60
C ALA A 207 15.38 3.89 -6.81
N THR A 208 14.42 4.03 -7.74
CA THR A 208 14.55 4.97 -8.89
C THR A 208 13.93 6.33 -8.66
N GLU A 209 13.14 6.48 -7.62
CA GLU A 209 12.45 7.71 -7.28
C GLU A 209 12.87 8.15 -5.87
N ASN A 210 12.36 9.29 -5.42
CA ASN A 210 12.58 9.76 -4.06
C ASN A 210 12.17 8.69 -3.04
N LEU A 211 13.00 8.48 -2.00
CA LEU A 211 12.74 7.48 -0.95
C LEU A 211 11.38 7.67 -0.27
N GLN A 212 10.91 8.92 -0.20
CA GLN A 212 9.63 9.30 0.38
C GLN A 212 8.42 8.84 -0.45
N ASP A 213 8.62 8.60 -1.75
CA ASP A 213 7.56 8.22 -2.70
C ASP A 213 7.43 6.70 -2.87
N ILE A 214 8.48 5.96 -2.51
CA ILE A 214 8.52 4.50 -2.61
C ILE A 214 7.99 3.84 -1.35
N SER A 215 7.10 2.87 -1.57
CA SER A 215 6.60 1.97 -0.53
C SER A 215 7.13 0.56 -0.78
N VAL A 216 7.65 -0.06 0.27
CA VAL A 216 8.10 -1.45 0.28
C VAL A 216 6.99 -2.29 0.86
N GLN A 217 6.48 -3.23 0.08
CA GLN A 217 5.54 -4.25 0.52
C GLN A 217 6.30 -5.56 0.73
N LEU A 218 6.18 -6.15 1.92
CA LEU A 218 6.64 -7.50 2.20
C LEU A 218 5.42 -8.41 2.33
N THR A 219 5.39 -9.47 1.51
CA THR A 219 4.41 -10.54 1.59
C THR A 219 5.10 -11.80 2.12
N ARG A 220 4.59 -12.33 3.23
CA ARG A 220 5.07 -13.55 3.87
C ARG A 220 3.90 -14.47 4.18
N GLY A 221 3.76 -15.54 3.38
CA GLY A 221 2.61 -16.44 3.47
C GLY A 221 1.30 -15.69 3.20
N LYS A 222 0.45 -15.55 4.22
CA LYS A 222 -0.83 -14.80 4.13
C LYS A 222 -0.75 -13.38 4.66
N GLU A 223 0.37 -12.99 5.27
CA GLU A 223 0.54 -11.66 5.87
C GLU A 223 1.18 -10.72 4.85
N VAL A 224 0.56 -9.56 4.64
CA VAL A 224 1.07 -8.49 3.78
C VAL A 224 1.23 -7.25 4.63
N LYS A 225 2.41 -6.64 4.60
CA LYS A 225 2.70 -5.36 5.26
C LYS A 225 3.38 -4.41 4.32
N MET A 226 3.16 -3.13 4.52
CA MET A 226 3.72 -2.07 3.69
C MET A 226 4.29 -0.96 4.56
N LEU A 227 5.51 -0.52 4.24
CA LEU A 227 6.19 0.62 4.88
C LEU A 227 6.74 1.56 3.80
N SER A 228 6.98 2.82 4.14
CA SER A 228 7.80 3.67 3.28
C SER A 228 9.25 3.18 3.27
N LEU A 229 9.91 3.35 2.13
CA LEU A 229 11.33 3.07 2.03
C LEU A 229 12.14 4.01 2.95
N GLU A 230 11.72 5.26 3.11
CA GLU A 230 12.28 6.19 4.09
C GLU A 230 12.24 5.62 5.52
N LYS A 231 11.08 5.10 5.97
CA LYS A 231 10.98 4.49 7.32
C LYS A 231 11.92 3.29 7.43
N LEU A 232 11.95 2.42 6.42
CA LEU A 232 12.84 1.25 6.40
C LEU A 232 14.34 1.63 6.47
N ALA A 233 14.72 2.75 5.86
CA ALA A 233 16.10 3.24 5.87
C ALA A 233 16.49 3.94 7.18
N THR A 234 15.53 4.61 7.84
CA THR A 234 15.76 5.40 9.07
C THR A 234 15.55 4.61 10.36
N HIS A 235 14.81 3.50 10.31
CA HIS A 235 14.48 2.65 11.45
C HIS A 235 15.04 1.22 11.23
N PRO A 236 16.27 0.94 11.67
CA PRO A 236 16.97 -0.32 11.40
C PRO A 236 16.22 -1.58 11.86
N GLU A 237 15.38 -1.46 12.89
CA GLU A 237 14.52 -2.54 13.38
C GLU A 237 13.51 -3.02 12.33
N GLU A 238 13.11 -2.17 11.38
CA GLU A 238 12.22 -2.53 10.29
C GLU A 238 12.93 -3.37 9.21
N ASN A 239 14.26 -3.34 9.15
CA ASN A 239 15.05 -4.12 8.19
C ASN A 239 15.19 -5.58 8.65
N ILE A 240 14.09 -6.32 8.67
CA ILE A 240 14.03 -7.70 9.16
C ILE A 240 14.67 -8.71 8.21
N LEU A 241 15.02 -9.89 8.74
CA LEU A 241 15.47 -11.04 7.95
C LEU A 241 14.38 -11.54 6.99
N LEU A 242 14.78 -11.83 5.77
CA LEU A 242 13.93 -12.44 4.76
C LEU A 242 13.89 -13.96 4.91
N ARG A 243 12.82 -14.56 4.38
CA ARG A 243 12.57 -16.00 4.41
C ARG A 243 12.28 -16.53 3.03
N SER A 244 12.47 -17.83 2.86
CA SER A 244 12.12 -18.52 1.62
C SER A 244 10.66 -18.25 1.26
N ASN A 245 10.43 -17.91 -0.01
CA ASN A 245 9.13 -17.53 -0.58
C ASN A 245 8.57 -16.18 -0.12
N ASP A 246 9.35 -15.35 0.59
CA ASP A 246 8.97 -13.95 0.75
C ASP A 246 8.92 -13.27 -0.63
N VAL A 247 7.99 -12.31 -0.76
CA VAL A 247 7.91 -11.43 -1.92
C VAL A 247 8.08 -9.98 -1.44
N VAL A 248 9.16 -9.35 -1.89
CA VAL A 248 9.44 -7.93 -1.64
C VAL A 248 9.04 -7.15 -2.87
N THR A 249 8.11 -6.22 -2.74
CA THR A 249 7.61 -5.41 -3.86
C THR A 249 7.85 -3.93 -3.60
N LEU A 250 8.47 -3.24 -4.56
CA LEU A 250 8.67 -1.79 -4.53
C LEU A 250 7.60 -1.11 -5.38
N LEU A 251 6.81 -0.25 -4.75
CA LEU A 251 5.68 0.44 -5.36
C LEU A 251 5.85 1.96 -5.26
N ASN A 252 5.68 2.67 -6.36
CA ASN A 252 5.66 4.14 -6.36
C ASN A 252 4.25 4.64 -6.05
N LYS A 253 4.10 5.38 -4.94
CA LYS A 253 2.83 5.98 -4.46
C LYS A 253 1.61 5.06 -4.67
N PRO A 254 1.58 3.85 -4.07
CA PRO A 254 0.51 2.88 -4.31
C PRO A 254 -0.84 3.30 -3.71
N LEU A 255 -0.84 4.21 -2.72
CA LEU A 255 -2.05 4.64 -2.02
C LEU A 255 -2.61 5.90 -2.68
N SER A 256 -3.91 6.12 -2.52
CA SER A 256 -4.57 7.26 -3.14
C SER A 256 -5.76 7.75 -2.33
N PHE A 257 -6.05 9.04 -2.37
CA PHE A 257 -7.30 9.61 -1.90
C PHE A 257 -7.92 10.46 -2.99
N THR A 258 -9.20 10.76 -2.87
CA THR A 258 -9.90 11.65 -3.81
C THR A 258 -10.37 12.89 -3.08
N GLY A 259 -10.06 14.07 -3.62
CA GLY A 259 -10.60 15.34 -3.14
C GLY A 259 -11.71 15.83 -4.06
N LEU A 260 -12.87 16.16 -3.50
CA LEU A 260 -14.02 16.70 -4.21
C LEU A 260 -14.60 17.94 -3.51
N GLY A 261 -15.43 18.69 -4.23
CA GLY A 261 -16.22 19.79 -3.68
C GLY A 261 -15.61 21.16 -3.94
N ALA A 262 -15.62 22.01 -2.91
CA ALA A 262 -15.14 23.40 -2.96
C ALA A 262 -13.64 23.54 -2.64
N LEU A 263 -12.84 22.61 -3.17
CA LEU A 263 -11.37 22.66 -3.16
C LEU A 263 -10.86 23.38 -4.40
N GLY A 264 -9.58 23.80 -4.39
CA GLY A 264 -8.93 24.42 -5.55
C GLY A 264 -8.98 23.55 -6.80
N THR A 265 -8.76 22.24 -6.65
CA THR A 265 -8.88 21.22 -7.70
C THR A 265 -9.63 20.00 -7.18
N ASN A 266 -10.31 19.28 -8.07
CA ASN A 266 -10.96 18.00 -7.79
C ASN A 266 -10.26 16.90 -8.58
N LYS A 267 -9.50 16.04 -7.91
CA LYS A 267 -8.66 15.00 -8.51
C LYS A 267 -8.40 13.87 -7.52
N GLN A 268 -7.91 12.75 -8.04
CA GLN A 268 -7.26 11.74 -7.22
C GLN A 268 -5.80 12.12 -7.01
N VAL A 269 -5.34 12.01 -5.77
CA VAL A 269 -3.95 12.24 -5.37
C VAL A 269 -3.36 10.92 -4.90
N LYS A 270 -2.15 10.61 -5.37
CA LYS A 270 -1.42 9.39 -4.99
C LYS A 270 -0.34 9.73 -3.96
N PHE A 271 -0.14 8.85 -2.99
CA PHE A 271 0.84 9.02 -1.93
C PHE A 271 1.46 7.67 -1.52
N SER A 272 2.60 7.72 -0.82
CA SER A 272 3.32 6.54 -0.37
C SER A 272 2.84 6.05 1.00
N ALA A 273 3.35 4.90 1.44
CA ALA A 273 3.13 4.38 2.79
C ALA A 273 3.71 5.24 3.92
N ASN A 274 4.46 6.32 3.61
CA ASN A 274 4.79 7.36 4.59
C ASN A 274 3.51 8.03 5.10
N GLY A 275 2.48 7.99 4.26
CA GLY A 275 1.16 8.52 4.47
C GLY A 275 1.13 10.04 4.34
N LEU A 276 -0.09 10.56 4.35
CA LEU A 276 -0.38 11.98 4.13
C LEU A 276 -1.35 12.44 5.21
N THR A 277 -1.19 13.65 5.73
CA THR A 277 -2.13 14.25 6.67
C THR A 277 -3.27 14.94 5.93
N LEU A 278 -4.39 15.18 6.61
CA LEU A 278 -5.51 15.90 5.99
C LEU A 278 -5.12 17.34 5.61
N ALA A 279 -4.26 17.98 6.40
CA ALA A 279 -3.72 19.30 6.08
C ALA A 279 -2.93 19.28 4.76
N GLU A 280 -1.99 18.34 4.62
CA GLU A 280 -1.18 18.19 3.40
C GLU A 280 -2.06 17.83 2.20
N GLY A 281 -3.02 16.92 2.37
CA GLY A 281 -3.95 16.55 1.31
C GLY A 281 -4.82 17.71 0.83
N ILE A 282 -5.34 18.55 1.74
CA ILE A 282 -6.07 19.78 1.36
C ILE A 282 -5.13 20.75 0.63
N GLY A 283 -3.88 20.90 1.10
CA GLY A 283 -2.86 21.72 0.46
C GLY A 283 -2.54 21.29 -0.96
N GLU A 284 -2.35 19.98 -1.20
CA GLU A 284 -2.07 19.41 -2.52
C GLU A 284 -3.24 19.56 -3.52
N MET A 285 -4.45 19.74 -2.99
CA MET A 285 -5.66 20.04 -3.74
C MET A 285 -5.85 21.54 -4.01
N GLY A 286 -4.94 22.40 -3.52
CA GLY A 286 -4.99 23.85 -3.71
C GLY A 286 -5.77 24.60 -2.63
N GLY A 287 -6.05 23.96 -1.50
CA GLY A 287 -6.77 24.58 -0.38
C GLY A 287 -8.28 24.71 -0.61
N LEU A 288 -8.94 25.38 0.34
CA LEU A 288 -10.35 25.74 0.23
C LEU A 288 -10.50 26.99 -0.63
N LEU A 289 -11.58 27.05 -1.41
CA LEU A 289 -11.91 28.24 -2.19
C LEU A 289 -12.74 29.22 -1.35
N ASP A 290 -12.17 30.35 -0.92
CA ASP A 290 -12.83 31.32 -0.03
C ASP A 290 -14.22 31.77 -0.50
N ASN A 291 -14.42 31.90 -1.81
CA ASN A 291 -15.68 32.36 -2.41
C ASN A 291 -16.73 31.24 -2.56
N ARG A 292 -16.40 30.00 -2.24
CA ARG A 292 -17.24 28.83 -2.52
C ARG A 292 -17.34 27.87 -1.35
N ALA A 293 -16.29 27.68 -0.58
CA ALA A 293 -16.18 26.66 0.45
C ALA A 293 -16.88 27.05 1.74
N ASP A 294 -17.56 26.09 2.36
CA ASP A 294 -17.99 26.21 3.74
C ASP A 294 -16.87 25.74 4.68
N PRO A 295 -16.22 26.63 5.45
CA PRO A 295 -15.17 26.23 6.38
C PRO A 295 -15.68 25.33 7.51
N LYS A 296 -16.99 25.25 7.76
CA LYS A 296 -17.59 24.32 8.73
C LYS A 296 -17.79 22.91 8.17
N GLY A 297 -17.65 22.75 6.85
CA GLY A 297 -18.03 21.54 6.12
C GLY A 297 -16.87 20.86 5.42
N VAL A 298 -15.79 20.58 6.17
CA VAL A 298 -14.71 19.71 5.71
C VAL A 298 -14.97 18.30 6.22
N PHE A 299 -15.00 17.33 5.31
CA PHE A 299 -15.39 15.96 5.61
C PHE A 299 -14.38 14.96 5.05
N VAL A 300 -14.17 13.86 5.78
CA VAL A 300 -13.48 12.67 5.27
C VAL A 300 -14.42 11.48 5.35
N PHE A 301 -14.77 10.92 4.21
CA PHE A 301 -15.54 9.70 4.10
C PHE A 301 -14.59 8.52 4.02
N ARG A 302 -14.78 7.54 4.91
CA ARG A 302 -13.92 6.37 5.07
C ARG A 302 -14.76 5.14 5.39
N TYR A 303 -14.44 4.03 4.74
CA TYR A 303 -14.95 2.72 5.14
C TYR A 303 -14.00 2.09 6.15
N ILE A 304 -14.53 1.64 7.29
CA ILE A 304 -13.75 1.01 8.36
C ILE A 304 -14.17 -0.45 8.48
N PRO A 305 -13.26 -1.42 8.26
CA PRO A 305 -13.56 -2.83 8.47
C PRO A 305 -14.03 -3.10 9.91
N PHE A 306 -15.10 -3.88 10.06
CA PHE A 306 -15.71 -4.17 11.37
C PHE A 306 -14.70 -4.72 12.39
N ASN A 307 -13.81 -5.62 11.93
CA ASN A 307 -12.79 -6.25 12.77
C ASN A 307 -11.70 -5.29 13.29
N LYS A 308 -11.61 -4.05 12.76
CA LYS A 308 -10.67 -3.02 13.23
C LYS A 308 -11.27 -2.10 14.30
N LEU A 309 -12.57 -2.20 14.56
CA LEU A 309 -13.24 -1.41 15.59
C LEU A 309 -12.91 -1.90 17.01
N SER A 310 -13.09 -1.02 18.00
CA SER A 310 -13.05 -1.43 19.41
C SER A 310 -14.22 -2.36 19.74
N LEU A 311 -14.08 -3.21 20.77
CA LEU A 311 -15.13 -4.15 21.20
C LEU A 311 -16.47 -3.44 21.52
N ALA A 312 -16.41 -2.22 22.07
CA ALA A 312 -17.59 -1.41 22.35
C ALA A 312 -18.31 -0.97 21.06
N GLU A 313 -17.54 -0.51 20.06
CA GLU A 313 -18.09 -0.12 18.75
C GLU A 313 -18.62 -1.33 17.98
N GLN A 314 -17.91 -2.45 18.01
CA GLN A 314 -18.38 -3.71 17.40
C GLN A 314 -19.76 -4.10 17.94
N THR A 315 -19.97 -3.98 19.26
CA THR A 315 -21.28 -4.28 19.88
C THR A 315 -22.38 -3.35 19.36
N LYS A 316 -22.11 -2.04 19.27
CA LYS A 316 -23.04 -1.02 18.72
C LYS A 316 -23.41 -1.32 17.26
N TRP A 317 -22.44 -1.69 16.44
CA TRP A 317 -22.64 -1.94 15.01
C TRP A 317 -23.25 -3.31 14.73
N LYS A 318 -22.94 -4.32 15.56
CA LYS A 318 -23.59 -5.63 15.49
C LYS A 318 -25.08 -5.56 15.76
N ALA A 319 -25.52 -4.71 16.69
CA ALA A 319 -26.94 -4.44 16.93
C ALA A 319 -27.66 -3.80 15.73
N ARG A 320 -26.91 -3.25 14.76
CA ARG A 320 -27.42 -2.66 13.51
C ARG A 320 -27.29 -3.63 12.32
N GLY A 321 -26.94 -4.89 12.56
CA GLY A 321 -26.81 -5.93 11.53
C GLY A 321 -25.46 -6.02 10.83
N TYR A 322 -24.42 -5.34 11.33
CA TYR A 322 -23.06 -5.46 10.78
C TYR A 322 -22.32 -6.67 11.34
N ASP A 323 -21.55 -7.35 10.48
CA ASP A 323 -20.72 -8.52 10.82
C ASP A 323 -19.24 -8.31 10.42
N ASN A 324 -18.37 -9.26 10.76
CA ASN A 324 -16.91 -9.20 10.63
C ASN A 324 -16.39 -8.93 9.21
N ASP A 325 -17.13 -9.35 8.19
CA ASP A 325 -16.76 -9.20 6.78
C ASP A 325 -17.30 -7.90 6.15
N MET A 326 -17.96 -7.06 6.94
CA MET A 326 -18.55 -5.79 6.48
C MET A 326 -17.69 -4.58 6.84
N GLU A 327 -17.86 -3.51 6.08
CA GLU A 327 -17.23 -2.22 6.33
C GLU A 327 -18.28 -1.18 6.73
N ILE A 328 -17.90 -0.33 7.68
CA ILE A 328 -18.79 0.70 8.22
C ILE A 328 -18.48 2.03 7.55
N PRO A 329 -19.47 2.68 6.91
CA PRO A 329 -19.29 4.03 6.38
C PRO A 329 -19.17 5.02 7.54
N THR A 330 -18.01 5.68 7.63
CA THR A 330 -17.69 6.68 8.64
C THR A 330 -17.36 8.01 7.98
N VAL A 331 -17.91 9.09 8.52
CA VAL A 331 -17.66 10.46 8.09
C VAL A 331 -17.03 11.23 9.23
N TYR A 332 -15.79 11.66 9.06
CA TYR A 332 -15.15 12.61 9.97
C TYR A 332 -15.50 14.02 9.53
N SER A 333 -16.02 14.84 10.44
CA SER A 333 -16.37 16.24 10.17
C SER A 333 -15.44 17.18 10.92
N VAL A 334 -14.94 18.20 10.23
CA VAL A 334 -14.04 19.23 10.77
C VAL A 334 -14.62 20.61 10.50
N ASN A 335 -14.64 21.45 11.54
CA ASN A 335 -15.02 22.84 11.46
C ASN A 335 -13.79 23.74 11.59
N LEU A 336 -13.34 24.32 10.47
CA LEU A 336 -12.15 25.18 10.40
C LEU A 336 -12.35 26.59 10.97
N LEU A 337 -13.58 26.96 11.37
CA LEU A 337 -13.78 28.16 12.17
C LEU A 337 -13.23 28.01 13.59
N ASN A 338 -13.00 26.78 14.04
CA ASN A 338 -12.28 26.51 15.28
C ASN A 338 -10.76 26.50 14.99
N PRO A 339 -9.95 27.39 15.58
CA PRO A 339 -8.50 27.40 15.37
C PRO A 339 -7.82 26.07 15.70
N ASN A 340 -8.34 25.31 16.68
CA ASN A 340 -7.78 24.01 17.05
C ASN A 340 -7.88 22.99 15.91
N ALA A 341 -8.82 23.17 14.98
CA ALA A 341 -9.01 22.28 13.86
C ALA A 341 -7.75 22.17 12.98
N LEU A 342 -6.97 23.23 12.86
CA LEU A 342 -5.72 23.20 12.08
C LEU A 342 -4.70 22.20 12.66
N PHE A 343 -4.60 22.09 13.98
CA PHE A 343 -3.76 21.07 14.62
C PHE A 343 -4.32 19.66 14.42
N TRP A 344 -5.64 19.50 14.38
CA TRP A 344 -6.26 18.21 14.11
C TRP A 344 -6.01 17.76 12.67
N LEU A 345 -6.10 18.68 11.69
CA LEU A 345 -5.79 18.38 10.29
C LEU A 345 -4.35 17.89 10.10
N GLN A 346 -3.38 18.46 10.82
CA GLN A 346 -1.97 18.04 10.78
C GLN A 346 -1.74 16.66 11.39
N ARG A 347 -2.64 16.16 12.24
CA ARG A 347 -2.52 14.85 12.89
C ARG A 347 -3.45 13.81 12.32
N PHE A 348 -4.45 14.20 11.53
CA PHE A 348 -5.38 13.28 10.92
C PHE A 348 -4.72 12.58 9.72
N PRO A 349 -4.47 11.25 9.80
CA PRO A 349 -3.90 10.53 8.68
C PRO A 349 -4.96 10.21 7.63
N ILE A 350 -4.70 10.61 6.38
CA ILE A 350 -5.43 10.10 5.21
C ILE A 350 -5.04 8.63 5.01
N GLN A 351 -6.05 7.81 4.72
CA GLN A 351 -5.91 6.40 4.39
C GLN A 351 -6.19 6.16 2.91
N ASP A 352 -5.79 5.00 2.41
CA ASP A 352 -6.09 4.63 1.03
C ASP A 352 -7.61 4.61 0.79
N LYS A 353 -8.01 5.18 -0.34
CA LYS A 353 -9.38 5.35 -0.82
C LYS A 353 -10.26 6.27 0.02
N ASP A 354 -9.69 7.06 0.92
CA ASP A 354 -10.43 8.15 1.55
C ASP A 354 -10.99 9.12 0.51
N LEU A 355 -12.19 9.63 0.78
CA LEU A 355 -12.79 10.74 0.06
C LEU A 355 -12.80 11.98 0.95
N VAL A 356 -11.98 12.97 0.60
CA VAL A 356 -11.98 14.29 1.22
C VAL A 356 -12.97 15.16 0.47
N TYR A 357 -13.97 15.69 1.17
CA TYR A 357 -15.01 16.51 0.59
C TYR A 357 -15.14 17.84 1.33
N VAL A 358 -15.21 18.94 0.61
CA VAL A 358 -15.53 20.26 1.17
C VAL A 358 -16.87 20.74 0.59
N SER A 359 -17.85 20.98 1.46
CA SER A 359 -19.16 21.46 1.03
C SER A 359 -19.12 22.91 0.54
N ASN A 360 -20.10 23.28 -0.27
CA ASN A 360 -20.26 24.68 -0.69
C ASN A 360 -20.87 25.51 0.45
N ALA A 361 -20.45 26.77 0.60
CA ALA A 361 -21.04 27.72 1.52
C ALA A 361 -22.48 28.06 1.08
N PRO A 362 -23.43 28.20 2.02
CA PRO A 362 -24.82 28.59 1.71
C PRO A 362 -24.92 29.88 0.90
N MET A 363 -24.00 30.84 1.10
CA MET A 363 -23.99 32.13 0.42
C MET A 363 -23.42 32.06 -1.02
N ALA A 364 -22.55 31.09 -1.31
CA ALA A 364 -22.03 30.88 -2.67
C ALA A 364 -23.13 30.39 -3.63
N GLU A 365 -24.12 29.68 -3.10
CA GLU A 365 -25.33 29.27 -3.82
C GLU A 365 -26.22 30.50 -4.12
N PHE A 366 -26.34 31.46 -3.19
CA PHE A 366 -27.07 32.72 -3.39
C PHE A 366 -26.41 33.67 -4.41
N GLN A 367 -25.08 33.78 -4.45
CA GLN A 367 -24.39 34.56 -5.48
C GLN A 367 -24.53 33.96 -6.89
N LYS A 368 -24.54 32.62 -7.02
CA LYS A 368 -24.87 31.94 -8.28
C LYS A 368 -26.30 32.24 -8.72
N PHE A 369 -27.25 32.27 -7.78
CA PHE A 369 -28.62 32.69 -8.03
C PHE A 369 -28.71 34.13 -8.50
N LEU A 370 -28.05 35.08 -7.84
CA LEU A 370 -28.04 36.47 -8.29
C LEU A 370 -27.44 36.60 -9.69
N LYS A 371 -26.35 35.89 -10.02
CA LYS A 371 -25.82 35.86 -11.40
C LYS A 371 -26.82 35.29 -12.39
N LEU A 372 -27.56 34.24 -12.03
CA LEU A 372 -28.58 33.64 -12.89
C LEU A 372 -29.77 34.59 -13.09
N VAL A 373 -30.29 35.19 -12.01
CA VAL A 373 -31.36 36.21 -12.03
C VAL A 373 -30.94 37.44 -12.82
N PHE A 374 -29.72 37.94 -12.62
CA PHE A 374 -29.22 39.09 -13.38
C PHE A 374 -28.87 38.75 -14.83
N SER A 375 -28.56 37.48 -15.15
CA SER A 375 -28.42 37.02 -16.53
C SER A 375 -29.74 37.01 -17.30
N ILE A 376 -30.88 36.81 -16.64
CA ILE A 376 -32.22 36.94 -17.24
C ILE A 376 -32.69 38.40 -17.30
N THR A 377 -32.06 39.30 -16.54
CA THR A 377 -32.43 40.73 -16.49
C THR A 377 -31.36 41.66 -17.07
N SER A 378 -30.32 41.16 -17.74
CA SER A 378 -29.45 42.02 -18.55
C SER A 378 -30.32 42.75 -19.58
N PRO A 379 -30.43 44.08 -19.51
CA PRO A 379 -31.26 44.82 -20.44
C PRO A 379 -30.70 44.64 -21.86
N VAL A 380 -31.60 44.41 -22.83
CA VAL A 380 -31.33 44.73 -24.24
C VAL A 380 -31.20 46.25 -24.35
N THR A 381 -30.11 46.82 -23.83
CA THR A 381 -29.69 48.19 -24.11
C THR A 381 -28.65 48.12 -25.22
N GLY A 382 -29.15 47.91 -26.44
CA GLY A 382 -28.29 47.71 -27.60
C GLY A 382 -29.00 47.78 -28.94
N THR A 383 -30.11 48.52 -29.09
CA THR A 383 -30.69 48.82 -30.42
C THR A 383 -31.45 50.15 -30.43
N LEU A 384 -30.78 51.29 -30.27
CA LEU A 384 -31.29 52.61 -30.70
C LEU A 384 -30.13 53.53 -31.13
N HIS A 385 -29.42 53.14 -32.19
CA HIS A 385 -28.66 54.07 -33.03
C HIS A 385 -28.49 53.45 -34.42
N ASN A 386 -29.44 53.69 -35.33
CA ASN A 386 -29.27 53.70 -36.79
C ASN A 386 -30.60 53.93 -37.54
N ILE A 387 -31.31 55.02 -37.23
CA ILE A 387 -32.30 55.59 -38.16
C ILE A 387 -32.15 57.11 -38.14
N ASN A 388 -31.19 57.63 -38.91
CA ASN A 388 -31.24 59.01 -39.41
C ASN A 388 -30.28 59.26 -40.59
N VAL A 389 -30.25 58.36 -41.59
CA VAL A 389 -29.52 58.56 -42.86
C VAL A 389 -30.41 58.36 -44.10
N ILE A 390 -31.74 58.56 -44.02
CA ILE A 390 -32.59 58.63 -45.23
C ILE A 390 -33.61 59.78 -45.15
N LYS A 391 -33.17 60.98 -44.79
CA LYS A 391 -33.97 62.20 -45.04
C LYS A 391 -33.10 63.44 -45.18
N ASN A 392 -32.43 63.51 -46.32
CA ASN A 392 -32.04 64.75 -47.01
C ASN A 392 -32.06 64.47 -48.52
N LEU A 393 -33.27 64.33 -49.02
CA LEU A 393 -33.75 65.04 -50.21
C LEU A 393 -34.85 66.00 -49.72
#